data_AF-A0A7W0VXK7-F1
#
_entry.id   AF-A0A7W0VXK7-F1
#
_cell.length_a   1.000
_cell.length_b   1.000
_cell.length_c   1.000
_cell.angle_alpha   90.00
_cell.angle_beta   90.00
_cell.angle_gamma   90.00
#
_symmetry.space_group_name_H-M   'P 1'
#
loop_
_entity.id
_entity.type
_entity.pdbx_description
1 polymer ?
#
loop_
_entity_poly.entity_id
_entity_poly.type
_entity_poly.pdbx_seq_one_letter_code
_entity_poly.pdbx_strand_id
1 'polypeptide(L)'
;MTTKNTTQQLCRTAIEKQVTKAMYVSLTKRVMALIRYTERNKPWRDQRGPQDRINGAILKTIDGELTWDLHAAEPKSLEDHLFDAVSGDMSNELKRAQRFRHVSISRPDALELHEPKMHAFIEEASETPSEVPGLVLVDAIAKLREIAHRDRGVLMILDGYDRGAFTRREVMRVTGISRSAYDAAFKRLVRMAAPLAVEVLGALDEAI
;
A
#
# COMPACT_ATOMS: atom_id res chain seq x y z
N MET A 1 13.47 -10.00 -22.95
CA MET A 1 13.24 -9.34 -21.64
C MET A 1 13.89 -10.18 -20.52
N THR A 2 15.23 -10.20 -20.43
CA THR A 2 15.98 -11.11 -19.52
C THR A 2 16.95 -10.38 -18.58
N THR A 3 17.13 -9.06 -18.73
CA THR A 3 18.14 -8.28 -18.01
C THR A 3 17.79 -7.97 -16.55
N LYS A 4 16.51 -7.98 -16.16
CA LYS A 4 16.10 -7.65 -14.78
C LYS A 4 16.56 -8.66 -13.73
N ASN A 5 16.76 -9.92 -14.14
CA ASN A 5 17.15 -10.99 -13.21
C ASN A 5 18.62 -10.83 -12.77
N THR A 6 19.49 -10.35 -13.67
CA THR A 6 20.93 -10.23 -13.39
C THR A 6 21.24 -9.17 -12.34
N THR A 7 20.60 -8.00 -12.38
CA THR A 7 20.86 -6.94 -11.39
C THR A 7 20.39 -7.32 -9.98
N GLN A 8 19.21 -7.94 -9.85
CA GLN A 8 18.72 -8.43 -8.56
C GLN A 8 19.62 -9.53 -7.97
N GLN A 9 20.11 -10.45 -8.80
CA GLN A 9 21.05 -11.49 -8.36
C GLN A 9 22.36 -10.88 -7.84
N LEU A 10 22.92 -9.88 -8.55
CA LEU A 10 24.13 -9.19 -8.12
C LEU A 10 23.93 -8.45 -6.79
N CYS A 11 22.81 -7.73 -6.64
CA CYS A 11 22.46 -7.08 -5.37
C CYS A 11 22.34 -8.09 -4.22
N ARG A 12 21.64 -9.21 -4.44
CA ARG A 12 21.49 -10.26 -3.43
C ARG A 12 22.83 -10.82 -2.97
N THR A 13 23.71 -11.18 -3.90
CA THR A 13 25.05 -11.69 -3.56
C THR A 13 25.90 -10.64 -2.83
N ALA A 14 25.79 -9.37 -3.21
CA ALA A 14 26.49 -8.28 -2.51
C ALA A 14 25.97 -8.08 -1.09
N ILE A 15 24.64 -8.14 -0.89
CA ILE A 15 24.01 -8.06 0.43
C ILE A 15 24.46 -9.23 1.30
N GLU A 16 24.38 -10.47 0.82
CA GLU A 16 24.77 -11.67 1.58
C GLU A 16 26.24 -11.60 2.06
N LYS A 17 27.13 -11.00 1.26
CA LYS A 17 28.54 -10.78 1.65
C LYS A 17 28.73 -9.70 2.71
N GLN A 18 27.93 -8.63 2.69
CA GLN A 18 28.09 -7.49 3.59
C GLN A 18 27.27 -7.62 4.88
N VAL A 19 26.19 -8.40 4.87
CA VAL A 19 25.36 -8.66 6.06
C VAL A 19 26.14 -9.54 7.04
N THR A 20 26.95 -8.89 7.86
CA THR A 20 27.69 -9.52 8.94
C THR A 20 26.99 -9.28 10.28
N LYS A 21 27.26 -10.15 11.27
CA LYS A 21 26.79 -9.95 12.64
C LYS A 21 27.23 -8.60 13.21
N ALA A 22 28.46 -8.16 12.91
CA ALA A 22 29.00 -6.89 13.37
C ALA A 22 28.22 -5.70 12.80
N MET A 23 27.97 -5.70 11.48
CA MET A 23 27.16 -4.69 10.81
C MET A 23 25.74 -4.64 11.40
N TYR A 24 25.11 -5.81 11.60
CA TYR A 24 23.75 -5.87 12.16
C TYR A 24 23.68 -5.29 13.58
N VAL A 25 24.67 -5.57 14.43
CA VAL A 25 24.77 -5.00 15.78
C VAL A 25 24.98 -3.48 15.73
N SER A 26 25.86 -2.99 14.85
CA SER A 26 26.07 -1.55 14.64
C SER A 26 24.79 -0.85 14.21
N LEU A 27 24.14 -1.36 13.17
CA LEU A 27 22.90 -0.83 12.62
C LEU A 27 21.77 -0.83 13.66
N THR A 28 21.63 -1.92 14.43
CA THR A 28 20.63 -2.01 15.52
C THR A 28 20.84 -0.90 16.55
N LYS A 29 22.08 -0.61 16.95
CA LYS A 29 22.38 0.49 17.89
C LYS A 29 21.98 1.85 17.31
N ARG A 30 22.31 2.11 16.04
CA ARG A 30 21.94 3.36 15.34
C ARG A 30 20.43 3.53 15.22
N VAL A 31 19.72 2.49 14.78
CA VAL A 31 18.25 2.50 14.65
C VAL A 31 17.59 2.66 16.01
N MET A 32 18.08 1.98 17.06
CA MET A 32 17.57 2.15 18.41
C MET A 32 17.78 3.58 18.94
N ALA A 33 18.92 4.21 18.67
CA ALA A 33 19.16 5.60 19.02
C ALA A 33 18.20 6.54 18.29
N LEU A 34 17.96 6.31 16.99
CA LEU A 34 16.99 7.07 16.18
C LEU A 34 15.55 6.94 16.71
N ILE A 35 15.12 5.73 17.05
CA ILE A 35 13.80 5.46 17.66
C ILE A 35 13.68 6.25 18.97
N ARG A 36 14.63 6.09 19.90
CA ARG A 36 14.61 6.79 21.18
C ARG A 36 14.62 8.31 21.02
N TYR A 37 15.41 8.83 20.09
CA TYR A 37 15.42 10.25 19.77
C TYR A 37 14.04 10.71 19.28
N THR A 38 13.41 9.96 18.38
CA THR A 38 12.11 10.29 17.81
C THR A 38 11.01 10.25 18.87
N GLU A 39 10.95 9.20 19.68
CA GLU A 39 9.93 9.01 20.73
C GLU A 39 10.01 10.05 21.84
N ARG A 40 11.20 10.57 22.13
CA ARG A 40 11.41 11.69 23.06
C ARG A 40 10.89 13.01 22.51
N ASN A 41 10.99 13.23 21.20
CA ASN A 41 10.70 14.52 20.58
C ASN A 41 9.32 14.59 19.91
N LYS A 42 8.62 13.47 19.75
CA LYS A 42 7.33 13.39 19.04
C LYS A 42 6.35 12.47 19.79
N PRO A 43 5.02 12.74 19.71
CA PRO A 43 3.98 11.86 20.25
C PRO A 43 3.77 10.65 19.32
N TRP A 44 4.85 9.92 19.08
CA TRP A 44 4.92 8.74 18.24
C TRP A 44 5.62 7.63 19.04
N ARG A 45 5.21 6.39 18.82
CA ARG A 45 5.77 5.21 19.47
C ARG A 45 6.04 4.17 18.41
N ASP A 46 7.22 3.59 18.47
CA ASP A 46 7.56 2.50 17.57
C ASP A 46 6.77 1.24 17.96
N GLN A 47 6.17 0.58 16.98
CA GLN A 47 5.40 -0.66 17.17
C GLN A 47 6.12 -1.90 16.65
N ARG A 48 7.23 -1.72 15.92
CA ARG A 48 7.96 -2.81 15.25
C ARG A 48 9.27 -3.17 15.97
N GLY A 49 9.92 -2.18 16.58
CA GLY A 49 11.26 -2.33 17.12
C GLY A 49 12.34 -2.20 16.05
N PRO A 50 13.62 -2.11 16.47
CA PRO A 50 14.74 -1.85 15.57
C PRO A 50 15.03 -3.00 14.60
N GLN A 51 14.90 -4.25 15.03
CA GLN A 51 15.23 -5.43 14.22
C GLN A 51 14.26 -5.60 13.05
N ASP A 52 12.96 -5.48 13.29
CA ASP A 52 11.93 -5.60 12.25
C ASP A 52 12.05 -4.49 11.19
N ARG A 53 12.42 -3.27 11.61
CA ARG A 53 12.69 -2.17 10.68
C ARG A 53 13.88 -2.47 9.79
N ILE A 54 14.97 -3.01 10.35
CA ILE A 54 16.16 -3.41 9.58
C ILE A 54 15.82 -4.52 8.60
N ASN A 55 15.14 -5.58 9.07
CA ASN A 55 14.71 -6.70 8.22
C ASN A 55 13.81 -6.23 7.08
N GLY A 56 12.86 -5.33 7.36
CA GLY A 56 12.01 -4.71 6.35
C GLY A 56 12.81 -3.94 5.30
N ALA A 57 13.83 -3.17 5.71
CA ALA A 57 14.71 -2.46 4.78
C ALA A 57 15.56 -3.41 3.91
N ILE A 58 16.05 -4.52 4.49
CA ILE A 58 16.78 -5.55 3.76
C ILE A 58 15.88 -6.20 2.70
N LEU A 59 14.68 -6.64 3.08
CA LEU A 59 13.72 -7.26 2.16
C LEU A 59 13.36 -6.31 1.01
N LYS A 60 13.02 -5.05 1.31
CA LYS A 60 12.75 -4.03 0.29
C LYS A 60 13.92 -3.81 -0.67
N THR A 61 15.17 -3.91 -0.18
CA THR A 61 16.36 -3.77 -1.02
C THR A 61 16.55 -5.01 -1.91
N ILE A 62 16.34 -6.22 -1.39
CA ILE A 62 16.40 -7.47 -2.16
C ILE A 62 15.31 -7.51 -3.24
N ASP A 63 14.09 -7.09 -2.90
CA ASP A 63 12.95 -7.05 -3.81
C ASP A 63 13.08 -5.94 -4.88
N GLY A 64 14.05 -5.03 -4.73
CA GLY A 64 14.29 -3.92 -5.63
C GLY A 64 13.33 -2.74 -5.44
N GLU A 65 12.55 -2.72 -4.36
CA GLU A 65 11.76 -1.55 -3.97
C GLU A 65 12.64 -0.38 -3.55
N LEU A 66 13.77 -0.68 -2.91
CA LEU A 66 14.84 0.26 -2.58
C LEU A 66 16.05 0.00 -3.49
N THR A 67 16.48 1.01 -4.23
CA THR A 67 17.65 0.92 -5.10
C THR A 67 18.91 1.21 -4.29
N TRP A 68 19.81 0.24 -4.22
CA TRP A 68 21.16 0.41 -3.68
C TRP A 68 22.16 0.36 -4.85
N ASP A 69 22.72 1.50 -5.20
CA ASP A 69 23.64 1.61 -6.33
C ASP A 69 25.09 1.32 -5.90
N LEU A 70 25.56 0.13 -6.27
CA LEU A 70 26.93 -0.32 -6.03
C LEU A 70 27.95 0.32 -6.98
N HIS A 71 27.48 0.91 -8.09
CA HIS A 71 28.32 1.46 -9.15
C HIS A 71 28.32 2.99 -9.16
N ALA A 72 27.69 3.62 -8.18
CA ALA A 72 27.77 5.06 -7.98
C ALA A 72 29.23 5.51 -7.82
N ALA A 73 29.51 6.75 -8.23
CA ALA A 73 30.86 7.35 -8.11
C ALA A 73 31.37 7.32 -6.66
N GLU A 74 30.46 7.45 -5.70
CA GLU A 74 30.70 7.29 -4.28
C GLU A 74 29.75 6.21 -3.75
N PRO A 75 30.15 4.92 -3.76
CA PRO A 75 29.27 3.83 -3.37
C PRO A 75 29.00 3.88 -1.87
N LYS A 76 27.73 3.96 -1.52
CA LYS A 76 27.29 4.00 -0.13
C LYS A 76 27.41 2.62 0.51
N SER A 77 27.89 2.57 1.76
CA SER A 77 27.91 1.32 2.52
C SER A 77 26.50 0.74 2.67
N LEU A 78 26.38 -0.59 2.73
CA LEU A 78 25.07 -1.22 2.96
C LEU A 78 24.46 -0.75 4.28
N GLU A 79 25.28 -0.58 5.32
CA GLU A 79 24.84 -0.12 6.63
C GLU A 79 24.17 1.26 6.55
N ASP A 80 24.80 2.22 5.87
CA ASP A 80 24.24 3.56 5.72
C ASP A 80 23.04 3.60 4.77
N HIS A 81 23.03 2.76 3.74
CA HIS A 81 21.84 2.58 2.88
C HIS A 81 20.63 2.11 3.69
N LEU A 82 20.80 1.04 4.48
CA LEU A 82 19.73 0.48 5.31
C LEU A 82 19.30 1.45 6.41
N PHE A 83 20.24 2.17 7.03
CA PHE A 83 19.92 3.18 8.02
C PHE A 83 19.04 4.31 7.44
N ASP A 84 19.38 4.81 6.26
CA ASP A 84 18.60 5.86 5.59
C ASP A 84 17.21 5.35 5.17
N ALA A 85 17.11 4.10 4.72
CA ALA A 85 15.85 3.46 4.42
C ALA A 85 14.92 3.43 5.65
N VAL A 86 15.46 2.99 6.80
CA VAL A 86 14.71 2.98 8.07
C VAL A 86 14.32 4.40 8.50
N SER A 87 15.24 5.36 8.40
CA SER A 87 14.98 6.76 8.73
C SER A 87 13.89 7.39 7.84
N GLY A 88 13.92 7.09 6.54
CA GLY A 88 12.91 7.50 5.58
C GLY A 88 11.52 6.91 5.88
N ASP A 89 11.46 5.61 6.18
CA ASP A 89 10.21 4.94 6.59
C ASP A 89 9.64 5.57 7.87
N MET A 90 10.47 5.78 8.89
CA MET A 90 10.05 6.45 10.14
C MET A 90 9.55 7.88 9.87
N SER A 91 10.24 8.63 9.02
CA SER A 91 9.83 10.00 8.64
C SER A 91 8.47 10.01 7.95
N ASN A 92 8.20 9.03 7.09
CA ASN A 92 6.90 8.88 6.44
C ASN A 92 5.79 8.48 7.41
N GLU A 93 6.08 7.57 8.34
CA GLU A 93 5.15 7.19 9.42
C GLU A 93 4.83 8.40 10.32
N LEU A 94 5.81 9.22 10.68
CA LEU A 94 5.61 10.45 11.44
C LEU A 94 4.74 11.47 10.69
N LYS A 95 5.01 11.71 9.39
CA LYS A 95 4.18 12.59 8.55
C LYS A 95 2.74 12.07 8.47
N ARG A 96 2.57 10.75 8.37
CA ARG A 96 1.25 10.11 8.37
C ARG A 96 0.55 10.30 9.72
N ALA A 97 1.24 10.07 10.84
CA ALA A 97 0.68 10.25 12.19
C ALA A 97 0.30 11.71 12.49
N GLN A 98 1.03 12.68 11.92
CA GLN A 98 0.65 14.10 12.01
C GLN A 98 -0.59 14.43 11.17
N ARG A 99 -0.70 13.83 9.98
CA ARG A 99 -1.82 14.07 9.05
C ARG A 99 -3.11 13.40 9.51
N PHE A 100 -3.02 12.21 10.06
CA PHE A 100 -4.17 11.42 10.50
C PHE A 100 -4.14 11.34 12.02
N ARG A 101 -5.04 12.08 12.68
CA ARG A 101 -5.18 12.04 14.13
C ARG A 101 -5.42 10.59 14.56
N HIS A 102 -4.54 10.05 15.40
CA HIS A 102 -4.70 8.71 15.92
C HIS A 102 -5.98 8.66 16.76
N VAL A 103 -6.99 7.95 16.27
CA VAL A 103 -8.19 7.60 17.03
C VAL A 103 -7.91 6.23 17.63
N SER A 104 -7.78 6.18 18.97
CA SER A 104 -7.65 4.91 19.67
C SER A 104 -8.98 4.17 19.57
N ILE A 105 -8.95 2.92 19.08
CA ILE A 105 -10.13 2.04 19.02
C ILE A 105 -10.61 1.69 20.43
N SER A 106 -9.72 1.75 21.43
CA SER A 106 -10.02 1.39 22.82
C SER A 106 -10.76 2.48 23.62
N ARG A 107 -11.15 3.61 23.00
CA ARG A 107 -12.04 4.58 23.65
C ARG A 107 -13.49 4.17 23.38
N PRO A 108 -14.25 3.73 24.40
CA PRO A 108 -15.65 3.33 24.24
C PRO A 108 -16.50 4.44 23.59
N ASP A 109 -16.18 5.70 23.85
CA ASP A 109 -16.90 6.87 23.34
C ASP A 109 -16.79 7.06 21.80
N ALA A 110 -15.88 6.36 21.13
CA ALA A 110 -15.69 6.47 19.67
C ALA A 110 -16.51 5.44 18.87
N LEU A 111 -17.05 4.41 19.54
CA LEU A 111 -17.79 3.31 18.92
C LEU A 111 -19.30 3.59 18.85
N GLU A 112 -19.84 4.42 19.74
CA GLU A 112 -21.29 4.72 19.79
C GLU A 112 -21.86 5.42 18.55
N LEU A 113 -21.03 6.04 17.70
CA LEU A 113 -21.52 6.80 16.55
C LEU A 113 -21.60 6.02 15.23
N HIS A 114 -21.02 4.82 15.12
CA HIS A 114 -20.96 4.09 13.84
C HIS A 114 -21.15 2.56 13.91
N GLU A 115 -21.26 1.95 15.10
CA GLU A 115 -21.31 0.48 15.23
C GLU A 115 -22.51 -0.25 14.60
N PRO A 116 -23.77 0.23 14.68
CA PRO A 116 -24.89 -0.60 14.23
C PRO A 116 -24.90 -0.85 12.72
N LYS A 117 -24.33 0.07 11.93
CA LYS A 117 -24.29 -0.05 10.47
C LYS A 117 -23.08 -0.81 9.94
N MET A 118 -21.99 -0.89 10.71
CA MET A 118 -20.74 -1.48 10.24
C MET A 118 -20.65 -2.98 10.57
N HIS A 119 -21.24 -3.41 11.70
CA HIS A 119 -21.34 -4.82 12.05
C HIS A 119 -22.27 -5.60 11.13
N ALA A 120 -23.44 -5.04 10.78
CA ALA A 120 -24.35 -5.62 9.79
C ALA A 120 -23.64 -5.85 8.44
N PHE A 121 -22.83 -4.89 8.00
CA PHE A 121 -22.11 -4.96 6.72
C PHE A 121 -20.97 -6.00 6.69
N ILE A 122 -20.35 -6.29 7.84
CA ILE A 122 -19.25 -7.26 7.94
C ILE A 122 -19.79 -8.67 8.13
N GLU A 123 -20.85 -8.85 8.92
CA GLU A 123 -21.49 -10.17 9.09
C GLU A 123 -22.10 -10.64 7.76
N GLU A 124 -22.80 -9.75 7.04
CA GLU A 124 -23.39 -10.03 5.73
C GLU A 124 -22.34 -10.33 4.63
N ALA A 125 -21.16 -9.71 4.71
CA ALA A 125 -20.06 -9.98 3.78
C ALA A 125 -19.25 -11.26 4.10
N SER A 126 -19.44 -11.87 5.28
CA SER A 126 -18.61 -12.98 5.76
C SER A 126 -19.24 -14.36 5.63
N GLU A 127 -20.56 -14.45 5.46
CA GLU A 127 -21.26 -15.74 5.56
C GLU A 127 -21.39 -16.54 4.26
N THR A 128 -21.03 -15.99 3.10
CA THR A 128 -20.83 -16.80 1.89
C THR A 128 -19.78 -16.15 1.00
N PRO A 129 -18.95 -16.92 0.27
CA PRO A 129 -18.45 -16.44 -1.02
C PRO A 129 -19.70 -16.35 -1.91
N SER A 130 -20.50 -15.31 -1.69
CA SER A 130 -21.60 -14.95 -2.57
C SER A 130 -20.95 -14.80 -3.92
N GLU A 131 -21.24 -15.75 -4.81
CA GLU A 131 -21.11 -15.55 -6.24
C GLU A 131 -21.96 -14.31 -6.52
N VAL A 132 -21.38 -13.12 -6.34
CA VAL A 132 -22.01 -11.86 -6.74
C VAL A 132 -22.41 -12.13 -8.18
N PRO A 133 -23.71 -12.23 -8.49
CA PRO A 133 -24.14 -12.78 -9.76
C PRO A 133 -23.45 -11.95 -10.83
N GLY A 134 -22.67 -12.58 -11.72
CA GLY A 134 -21.81 -11.85 -12.66
C GLY A 134 -22.57 -10.77 -13.45
N LEU A 135 -23.89 -10.95 -13.60
CA LEU A 135 -24.85 -9.98 -14.13
C LEU A 135 -24.86 -8.63 -13.38
N VAL A 136 -24.88 -8.62 -12.04
CA VAL A 136 -24.88 -7.39 -11.22
C VAL A 136 -23.58 -6.59 -11.43
N LEU A 137 -22.45 -7.29 -11.58
CA LEU A 137 -21.16 -6.66 -11.82
C LEU A 137 -21.08 -6.06 -13.24
N VAL A 138 -21.64 -6.74 -14.24
CA VAL A 138 -21.69 -6.24 -15.63
C VAL A 138 -22.53 -4.96 -15.72
N ASP A 139 -23.69 -4.93 -15.06
CA ASP A 139 -24.57 -3.75 -15.06
C ASP A 139 -23.94 -2.57 -14.31
N ALA A 140 -23.26 -2.84 -13.18
CA ALA A 140 -22.55 -1.81 -12.43
C ALA A 140 -21.40 -1.20 -13.26
N ILE A 141 -20.64 -2.03 -14.00
CA ILE A 141 -19.56 -1.54 -14.88
C ILE A 141 -20.14 -0.72 -16.03
N ALA A 142 -21.27 -1.12 -16.61
CA ALA A 142 -21.94 -0.36 -17.67
C ALA A 142 -22.39 1.03 -17.18
N LYS A 143 -23.04 1.10 -16.02
CA LYS A 143 -23.42 2.38 -15.38
C LYS A 143 -22.20 3.24 -15.06
N LEU A 144 -21.12 2.64 -14.54
CA LEU A 144 -19.87 3.36 -14.27
C LEU A 144 -19.25 3.94 -15.55
N ARG A 145 -19.29 3.21 -16.68
CA ARG A 145 -18.82 3.71 -17.98
C ARG A 145 -19.65 4.90 -18.47
N GLU A 146 -20.96 4.87 -18.28
CA GLU A 146 -21.85 5.97 -18.64
C GLU A 146 -21.53 7.24 -17.83
N ILE A 147 -21.39 7.11 -16.51
CA ILE A 147 -21.01 8.23 -15.64
C ILE A 147 -19.61 8.75 -15.99
N ALA A 148 -18.67 7.84 -16.26
CA ALA A 148 -17.28 8.16 -16.55
C ALA A 148 -17.01 8.53 -18.03
N HIS A 149 -18.02 8.73 -18.88
CA HIS A 149 -17.84 8.93 -20.33
C HIS A 149 -16.88 10.06 -20.72
N ARG A 150 -16.66 11.05 -19.84
CA ARG A 150 -15.71 12.17 -20.06
C ARG A 150 -14.36 11.99 -19.35
N ASP A 151 -14.22 10.99 -18.49
CA ASP A 151 -13.00 10.75 -17.71
C ASP A 151 -12.18 9.62 -18.32
N ARG A 152 -11.32 9.99 -19.28
CA ARG A 152 -10.43 9.04 -19.97
C ARG A 152 -9.61 8.19 -19.01
N GLY A 153 -9.17 8.73 -17.88
CA GLY A 153 -8.37 7.99 -16.91
C GLY A 153 -9.17 6.88 -16.23
N VAL A 154 -10.43 7.15 -15.90
CA VAL A 154 -11.35 6.15 -15.31
C VAL A 154 -11.69 5.08 -16.34
N LEU A 155 -12.02 5.47 -17.57
CA LEU A 155 -12.31 4.52 -18.65
C LEU A 155 -11.12 3.57 -18.91
N MET A 156 -9.89 4.06 -18.87
CA MET A 156 -8.70 3.20 -18.99
C MET A 156 -8.62 2.15 -17.87
N ILE A 157 -8.99 2.49 -16.64
CA ILE A 157 -9.01 1.52 -15.53
C ILE A 157 -10.07 0.45 -15.79
N LEU A 158 -11.29 0.85 -16.19
CA LEU A 158 -12.39 -0.08 -16.51
C LEU A 158 -12.04 -0.99 -17.68
N ASP A 159 -11.40 -0.47 -18.73
CA ASP A 159 -10.87 -1.27 -19.84
C ASP A 159 -9.78 -2.27 -19.39
N GLY A 160 -9.03 -1.93 -18.35
CA GLY A 160 -8.08 -2.84 -17.71
C GLY A 160 -8.78 -4.02 -17.06
N TYR A 161 -9.86 -3.77 -16.31
CA TYR A 161 -10.66 -4.82 -15.68
C TYR A 161 -11.32 -5.75 -16.69
N ASP A 162 -11.85 -5.22 -17.79
CA ASP A 162 -12.41 -6.05 -18.88
C ASP A 162 -11.38 -6.96 -19.54
N ARG A 163 -10.08 -6.62 -19.43
CA ARG A 163 -8.95 -7.44 -19.90
C ARG A 163 -8.37 -8.36 -18.82
N GLY A 164 -9.05 -8.50 -17.68
CA GLY A 164 -8.64 -9.35 -16.56
C GLY A 164 -7.48 -8.79 -15.73
N ALA A 165 -7.19 -7.48 -15.82
CA ALA A 165 -6.13 -6.86 -15.03
C ALA A 165 -6.67 -6.36 -13.69
N PHE A 166 -6.68 -7.20 -12.66
CA PHE A 166 -7.31 -6.86 -11.37
C PHE A 166 -6.38 -6.16 -10.37
N THR A 167 -5.07 -6.18 -10.61
CA THR A 167 -4.12 -5.42 -9.77
C THR A 167 -3.73 -4.11 -10.42
N ARG A 168 -3.42 -3.09 -9.59
CA ARG A 168 -2.91 -1.79 -10.08
C ARG A 168 -1.76 -1.94 -11.07
N ARG A 169 -0.80 -2.83 -10.77
CA ARG A 169 0.39 -3.05 -11.61
C ARG A 169 0.00 -3.61 -12.98
N GLU A 170 -0.98 -4.50 -13.03
CA GLU A 170 -1.50 -5.06 -14.28
C GLU A 170 -2.27 -4.03 -15.07
N VAL A 171 -3.16 -3.25 -14.43
CA VAL A 171 -3.90 -2.17 -15.10
C VAL A 171 -2.92 -1.18 -15.73
N MET A 172 -1.91 -0.74 -15.00
CA MET A 172 -0.86 0.14 -15.54
C MET A 172 -0.10 -0.48 -16.71
N ARG A 173 0.23 -1.78 -16.61
CA ARG A 173 0.92 -2.51 -17.69
C ARG A 173 0.08 -2.62 -18.95
N VAL A 174 -1.22 -2.90 -18.81
CA VAL A 174 -2.14 -3.13 -19.93
C VAL A 174 -2.58 -1.83 -20.59
N THR A 175 -2.76 -0.77 -19.81
CA THR A 175 -3.31 0.51 -20.28
C THR A 175 -2.23 1.55 -20.59
N GLY A 176 -1.01 1.36 -20.09
CA GLY A 176 0.08 2.33 -20.21
C GLY A 176 -0.09 3.59 -19.35
N ILE A 177 -1.10 3.64 -18.47
CA ILE A 177 -1.29 4.79 -17.58
C ILE A 177 -0.14 4.89 -16.56
N SER A 178 0.36 6.11 -16.33
CA SER A 178 1.39 6.35 -15.33
C SER A 178 0.83 6.14 -13.91
N ARG A 179 1.72 5.92 -12.93
CA ARG A 179 1.30 5.72 -11.54
C ARG A 179 0.49 6.89 -10.98
N SER A 180 0.94 8.12 -11.22
CA SER A 180 0.27 9.33 -10.74
C SER A 180 -1.10 9.50 -11.41
N ALA A 181 -1.20 9.23 -12.71
CA ALA A 181 -2.46 9.28 -13.44
C ALA A 181 -3.44 8.18 -12.98
N TYR A 182 -2.95 6.96 -12.71
CA TYR A 182 -3.73 5.89 -12.10
C TYR A 182 -4.29 6.31 -10.74
N ASP A 183 -3.44 6.77 -9.83
CA ASP A 183 -3.87 7.12 -8.47
C ASP A 183 -4.92 8.26 -8.48
N ALA A 184 -4.78 9.21 -9.42
CA ALA A 184 -5.76 10.28 -9.60
C ALA A 184 -7.08 9.77 -10.20
N ALA A 185 -7.03 8.92 -11.23
CA ALA A 185 -8.21 8.33 -11.86
C ALA A 185 -8.95 7.39 -10.91
N PHE A 186 -8.24 6.54 -10.17
CA PHE A 186 -8.82 5.62 -9.21
C PHE A 186 -9.58 6.35 -8.09
N LYS A 187 -9.05 7.46 -7.58
CA LYS A 187 -9.78 8.30 -6.60
C LYS A 187 -11.09 8.86 -7.16
N ARG A 188 -11.14 9.20 -8.45
CA ARG A 188 -12.36 9.68 -9.11
C ARG A 188 -13.33 8.55 -9.36
N LEU A 189 -12.85 7.39 -9.81
CA LEU A 189 -13.63 6.16 -9.94
C LEU A 189 -14.31 5.78 -8.62
N VAL A 190 -13.57 5.73 -7.50
CA VAL A 190 -14.14 5.44 -6.17
C VAL A 190 -15.24 6.43 -5.79
N ARG A 191 -15.05 7.72 -6.11
CA ARG A 191 -16.08 8.75 -5.85
C ARG A 191 -17.32 8.56 -6.70
N MET A 192 -17.16 8.18 -7.97
CA MET A 192 -18.29 7.88 -8.88
C MET A 192 -19.03 6.61 -8.48
N ALA A 193 -18.32 5.61 -7.95
CA ALA A 193 -18.88 4.34 -7.52
C ALA A 193 -19.63 4.44 -6.18
N ALA A 194 -19.28 5.39 -5.30
CA ALA A 194 -19.93 5.56 -4.00
C ALA A 194 -21.47 5.65 -4.04
N PRO A 195 -22.11 6.50 -4.89
CA PRO A 195 -23.57 6.54 -4.99
C PRO A 195 -24.17 5.26 -5.59
N LEU A 196 -23.49 4.65 -6.57
CA LEU A 196 -23.95 3.40 -7.19
C LEU A 196 -23.90 2.22 -6.23
N ALA A 197 -22.91 2.18 -5.32
CA ALA A 197 -22.82 1.14 -4.32
C ALA A 197 -24.05 1.14 -3.41
N VAL A 198 -24.53 2.33 -3.01
CA VAL A 198 -25.75 2.48 -2.20
C VAL A 198 -26.99 2.00 -2.96
N GLU A 199 -27.10 2.33 -4.24
CA GLU A 199 -28.21 1.89 -5.10
C GLU A 199 -28.22 0.37 -5.32
N VAL A 200 -27.05 -0.21 -5.62
CA VAL A 200 -26.91 -1.65 -5.87
C VAL A 200 -27.17 -2.46 -4.60
N LEU A 201 -26.69 -1.99 -3.45
CA LEU A 201 -26.95 -2.66 -2.16
C LEU A 201 -28.43 -2.58 -1.77
N GLY A 202 -29.07 -1.41 -1.93
CA GLY A 202 -30.51 -1.28 -1.68
C GLY A 202 -31.37 -2.17 -2.59
N ALA A 203 -30.97 -2.36 -3.85
CA ALA A 203 -31.67 -3.26 -4.78
C ALA A 203 -31.49 -4.75 -4.45
N LEU A 204 -30.39 -5.11 -3.78
CA LEU A 204 -30.17 -6.48 -3.31
C LEU A 204 -31.00 -6.78 -2.06
N ASP A 205 -31.16 -5.81 -1.15
CA ASP A 205 -32.01 -5.94 0.04
C ASP A 205 -33.50 -6.13 -0.30
N GLU A 206 -33.98 -5.55 -1.42
CA GLU A 206 -35.37 -5.73 -1.88
C GLU A 206 -35.61 -7.06 -2.63
N ALA A 207 -34.54 -7.73 -3.07
CA ALA A 207 -34.62 -8.95 -3.87
C ALA A 207 -34.53 -10.24 -3.03
N ILE A 208 -34.20 -10.13 -1.74
CA ILE A 208 -34.10 -11.22 -0.74
C ILE A 208 -35.40 -11.28 0.07
#